data_AF-A0AAJ4UX38-F1
#
_entry.id   AF-A0AAJ4UX38-F1
#
_cell.length_a   1.000
_cell.length_b   1.000
_cell.length_c   1.000
_cell.angle_alpha   90.00
_cell.angle_beta   90.00
_cell.angle_gamma   90.00
#
_symmetry.space_group_name_H-M   'P 1'
#
loop_
_entity.id
_entity.type
_entity.pdbx_description
1 polymer ?
#
loop_
_entity_poly.entity_id
_entity_poly.type
_entity_poly.pdbx_seq_one_letter_code
_entity_poly.pdbx_strand_id
1 'polypeptide(L)'
;MDLSKFSVEELHELIEKAKAELLKRREGKWIHFKTDDCFTPKFGPAYVAKLFLVGDEIEREFYASNGKEWCKKGKSYKEDWDIEIFENDVIEARLTTGKKVDKREWYYVKNGELIPLFDLDEAKQFLKNLK
;
A
#
# COMPACT_ATOMS: atom_id res chain seq x y z
N MET A 1 19.62 29.25 -10.90
CA MET A 1 20.30 28.33 -11.83
C MET A 1 19.68 28.53 -13.19
N ASP A 2 20.48 28.71 -14.23
CA ASP A 2 19.99 28.97 -15.58
C ASP A 2 19.94 27.66 -16.38
N LEU A 3 18.74 27.08 -16.51
CA LEU A 3 18.54 25.75 -17.09
C LEU A 3 18.86 25.70 -18.59
N SER A 4 18.87 26.84 -19.28
CA SER A 4 19.16 26.90 -20.72
C SER A 4 20.63 26.66 -21.07
N LYS A 5 21.51 26.54 -20.06
CA LYS A 5 22.95 26.30 -20.25
C LYS A 5 23.35 24.83 -20.13
N PHE A 6 22.43 23.97 -19.71
CA PHE A 6 22.68 22.55 -19.53
C PHE A 6 22.38 21.78 -20.82
N SER A 7 23.16 20.74 -21.06
CA SER A 7 22.85 19.76 -22.11
C SER A 7 21.61 18.96 -21.72
N VAL A 8 20.98 18.31 -22.71
CA VAL A 8 19.84 17.41 -22.47
C VAL A 8 20.20 16.28 -21.50
N GLU A 9 21.43 15.78 -21.55
CA GLU A 9 21.93 14.73 -20.66
C GLU A 9 22.08 15.24 -19.23
N GLU A 10 22.65 16.44 -19.05
CA GLU A 10 22.81 17.05 -17.73
C GLU A 10 21.46 17.39 -17.11
N LEU A 11 20.47 17.82 -17.90
CA LEU A 11 19.10 18.04 -17.43
C LEU A 11 18.45 16.73 -16.97
N HIS A 12 18.61 15.62 -17.71
CA HIS A 12 18.12 14.32 -17.26
C HIS A 12 18.78 13.87 -15.97
N GLU A 13 20.10 14.03 -15.85
CA GLU A 13 20.83 13.68 -14.63
C GLU A 13 20.37 14.53 -13.43
N LEU A 14 20.11 15.83 -13.66
CA LEU A 14 19.58 16.74 -12.65
C LEU A 14 18.17 16.34 -12.21
N ILE A 15 17.32 15.94 -13.15
CA ILE A 15 15.97 15.42 -12.87
C ILE A 15 16.06 14.15 -12.03
N GLU A 16 16.90 13.19 -12.38
CA GLU A 16 17.05 11.95 -11.63
C GLU A 16 17.60 12.19 -10.22
N LYS A 17 18.60 13.08 -10.07
CA LYS A 17 19.11 13.50 -8.76
C LYS A 17 18.03 14.20 -7.93
N ALA A 18 17.25 15.09 -8.55
CA ALA A 18 16.16 15.79 -7.87
C ALA A 18 15.06 14.82 -7.43
N LYS A 19 14.65 13.88 -8.29
CA LYS A 19 13.71 12.80 -7.93
C LYS A 19 14.24 11.97 -6.77
N ALA A 20 15.50 11.53 -6.82
CA ALA A 20 16.11 10.73 -5.77
C ALA A 20 16.18 11.49 -4.43
N GLU A 21 16.51 12.78 -4.46
CA GLU A 21 16.55 13.62 -3.27
C GLU A 21 15.15 13.86 -2.69
N LEU A 22 14.14 14.08 -3.54
CA LEU A 22 12.74 14.14 -3.12
C LEU A 22 12.28 12.82 -2.50
N LEU A 23 12.72 11.68 -3.06
CA LEU A 23 12.42 10.35 -2.53
C LEU A 23 13.06 10.12 -1.15
N LYS A 24 14.28 10.63 -0.92
CA LYS A 24 14.94 10.59 0.39
C LYS A 24 14.27 11.49 1.43
N ARG A 25 13.71 12.61 0.97
CA ARG A 25 12.99 13.57 1.82
C ARG A 25 11.51 13.24 1.97
N ARG A 26 11.05 12.12 1.41
CA ARG A 26 9.66 11.70 1.60
C ARG A 26 9.44 11.45 3.09
N GLU A 27 8.45 12.13 3.63
CA GLU A 27 8.01 11.87 5.00
C GLU A 27 7.09 10.66 4.96
N GLY A 28 7.52 9.56 5.57
CA GLY A 28 6.66 8.42 5.82
C GLY A 28 5.63 8.79 6.89
N LYS A 29 4.38 8.38 6.69
CA LYS A 29 3.37 8.45 7.75
C LYS A 29 3.07 7.05 8.26
N TRP A 30 2.94 6.93 9.57
CA TRP A 30 2.54 5.68 10.19
C TRP A 30 1.02 5.58 10.22
N ILE A 31 0.49 4.48 9.71
CA ILE A 31 -0.93 4.14 9.80
C ILE A 31 -1.10 2.80 10.50
N HIS A 32 -2.09 2.78 11.38
CA HIS A 32 -2.52 1.60 12.10
C HIS A 32 -3.73 0.96 11.41
N PHE A 33 -3.57 -0.29 10.99
CA PHE A 33 -4.65 -1.15 10.52
C PHE A 33 -4.99 -2.18 11.58
N LYS A 34 -6.27 -2.53 11.69
CA LYS A 34 -6.74 -3.60 12.57
C LYS A 34 -7.93 -4.31 11.97
N THR A 35 -8.10 -5.58 12.32
CA THR A 35 -9.34 -6.30 12.03
C THR A 35 -10.52 -5.67 12.79
N ASP A 36 -11.68 -5.51 12.14
CA ASP A 36 -12.87 -4.89 12.74
C ASP A 36 -13.39 -5.64 13.98
N ASP A 37 -13.32 -6.96 13.96
CA ASP A 37 -13.73 -7.87 15.03
C ASP A 37 -12.92 -9.18 14.92
N CYS A 38 -13.30 -10.22 15.67
CA CYS A 38 -12.75 -11.57 15.56
C CYS A 38 -12.82 -12.09 14.12
N PHE A 39 -11.72 -11.95 13.39
CA PHE A 39 -11.54 -12.38 12.02
C PHE A 39 -11.51 -13.89 11.93
N THR A 40 -12.28 -14.45 11.01
CA THR A 40 -12.30 -15.89 10.74
C THR A 40 -11.75 -16.15 9.33
N PRO A 41 -10.62 -16.87 9.18
CA PRO A 41 -9.93 -17.02 7.90
C PRO A 41 -10.63 -18.01 6.95
N LYS A 42 -11.80 -17.64 6.42
CA LYS A 42 -12.57 -18.48 5.48
C LYS A 42 -12.02 -18.44 4.05
N PHE A 43 -11.62 -17.25 3.59
CA PHE A 43 -11.09 -17.00 2.24
C PHE A 43 -9.56 -16.75 2.25
N GLY A 44 -8.93 -17.04 3.39
CA GLY A 44 -7.52 -16.78 3.68
C GLY A 44 -7.32 -15.96 4.95
N PRO A 45 -6.07 -15.76 5.39
CA PRO A 45 -5.76 -14.95 6.57
C PRO A 45 -6.04 -13.47 6.30
N ALA A 46 -6.21 -12.72 7.39
CA ALA A 46 -6.13 -11.27 7.36
C ALA A 46 -4.71 -10.84 7.00
N TYR A 47 -4.58 -9.75 6.25
CA TYR A 47 -3.28 -9.19 5.86
C TYR A 47 -3.42 -7.72 5.47
N VAL A 48 -2.27 -7.04 5.47
CA VAL A 48 -2.05 -5.77 4.80
C VAL A 48 -0.86 -5.97 3.87
N ALA A 49 -0.99 -5.55 2.62
CA ALA A 49 0.05 -5.70 1.60
C ALA A 49 0.17 -4.45 0.76
N LYS A 50 1.39 -4.13 0.36
CA LYS A 50 1.67 -3.10 -0.64
C LYS A 50 1.64 -3.69 -2.04
N LEU A 51 0.98 -3.00 -2.94
CA LEU A 51 0.88 -3.38 -4.35
C LEU A 51 1.95 -2.66 -5.17
N PHE A 52 2.60 -3.41 -6.04
CA PHE A 52 3.58 -2.89 -6.99
C PHE A 52 3.31 -3.45 -8.38
N LEU A 53 3.65 -2.67 -9.40
CA LEU A 53 3.53 -3.10 -10.79
C LEU A 53 4.88 -3.56 -11.33
N VAL A 54 5.04 -4.86 -11.53
CA VAL A 54 6.24 -5.47 -12.12
C VAL A 54 5.89 -5.92 -13.54
N GLY A 55 6.42 -5.19 -14.53
CA GLY A 55 5.98 -5.34 -15.92
C GLY A 55 4.51 -4.93 -16.09
N ASP A 56 3.64 -5.91 -16.37
CA ASP A 56 2.17 -5.74 -16.47
C ASP A 56 1.40 -6.54 -15.39
N GLU A 57 2.12 -7.13 -14.43
CA GLU A 57 1.53 -7.90 -13.32
C GLU A 57 1.61 -7.13 -12.00
N ILE A 58 0.68 -7.44 -11.09
CA ILE A 58 0.66 -6.87 -9.73
C ILE A 58 1.34 -7.84 -8.79
N GLU A 59 2.41 -7.38 -8.17
CA GLU A 59 3.05 -8.06 -7.05
C GLU A 59 2.56 -7.48 -5.72
N ARG A 60 2.64 -8.31 -4.67
CA ARG A 60 2.21 -8.00 -3.31
C ARG A 60 3.37 -8.19 -2.34
N GLU A 61 3.71 -7.15 -1.62
CA GLU A 61 4.63 -7.22 -0.48
C GLU A 61 3.81 -7.18 0.80
N PHE A 62 3.87 -8.26 1.59
CA PHE A 62 3.07 -8.37 2.82
C PHE A 62 3.78 -7.72 3.99
N TYR A 63 3.06 -6.90 4.75
CA TYR A 63 3.56 -6.33 5.99
C TYR A 63 3.49 -7.34 7.13
N ALA A 64 4.51 -7.33 7.98
CA ALA A 64 4.51 -8.09 9.22
C ALA A 64 3.43 -7.54 10.17
N SER A 65 2.64 -8.42 10.78
CA SER A 65 1.67 -8.02 11.80
C SER A 65 2.33 -7.83 13.16
N ASN A 66 1.66 -7.07 14.03
CA ASN A 66 2.07 -6.87 15.41
C ASN A 66 1.77 -8.09 16.31
N GLY A 67 1.03 -9.07 15.79
CA GLY A 67 0.69 -10.31 16.49
C GLY A 67 -0.81 -10.63 16.45
N LYS A 68 -1.15 -11.83 16.90
CA LYS A 68 -2.54 -12.33 16.90
C LYS A 68 -3.06 -12.48 18.31
N GLU A 69 -4.24 -11.91 18.55
CA GLU A 69 -5.03 -12.15 19.75
C GLU A 69 -6.15 -13.16 19.44
N TRP A 70 -6.07 -14.36 19.99
CA TRP A 70 -7.06 -15.42 19.73
C TRP A 70 -8.37 -15.16 20.48
N CYS A 71 -9.49 -15.22 19.76
CA CYS A 71 -10.81 -15.09 20.36
C CYS A 71 -11.27 -16.41 20.99
N LYS A 72 -12.11 -16.32 22.04
CA LYS A 72 -12.54 -17.47 22.88
C LYS A 72 -13.24 -18.62 22.13
N LYS A 73 -13.72 -18.42 20.89
CA LYS A 73 -14.46 -19.45 20.12
C LYS A 73 -13.82 -19.69 18.75
N GLY A 74 -13.15 -20.83 18.59
CA GLY A 74 -12.71 -21.34 17.28
C GLY A 74 -11.38 -20.77 16.78
N LYS A 75 -11.13 -20.91 15.46
CA LYS A 75 -9.92 -20.40 14.77
C LYS A 75 -10.02 -18.91 14.41
N SER A 76 -10.74 -18.12 15.21
CA SER A 76 -10.90 -16.68 14.99
C SER A 76 -9.93 -15.87 15.83
N TYR A 77 -9.43 -14.77 15.31
CA TYR A 77 -8.43 -13.94 15.96
C TYR A 77 -8.62 -12.46 15.61
N LYS A 78 -8.03 -11.58 16.40
CA LYS A 78 -7.80 -10.18 16.06
C LYS A 78 -6.33 -9.99 15.72
N GLU A 79 -6.06 -9.12 14.77
CA GLU A 79 -4.71 -8.82 14.31
C GLU A 79 -4.64 -7.36 13.86
N ASP A 80 -3.48 -6.76 14.04
CA ASP A 80 -3.21 -5.38 13.69
C ASP A 80 -1.82 -5.22 13.08
N TRP A 81 -1.64 -4.10 12.37
CA TRP A 81 -0.44 -3.75 11.63
C TRP A 81 -0.16 -2.27 11.80
N ASP A 82 1.05 -1.93 12.18
CA ASP A 82 1.58 -0.58 12.03
C ASP A 82 2.47 -0.55 10.79
N ILE A 83 2.09 0.24 9.80
CA ILE A 83 2.84 0.34 8.54
C ILE A 83 3.24 1.77 8.28
N GLU A 84 4.46 1.93 7.78
CA GLU A 84 4.92 3.20 7.22
C GLU A 84 4.48 3.27 5.75
N ILE A 85 3.66 4.26 5.45
CA ILE A 85 3.15 4.54 4.11
C ILE A 85 3.79 5.79 3.52
N PHE A 86 3.89 5.81 2.19
CA PHE A 86 4.47 6.90 1.45
C PHE A 86 3.56 7.35 0.33
N GLU A 87 3.73 8.60 -0.10
CA GLU A 87 2.94 9.17 -1.20
C GLU A 87 2.96 8.25 -2.43
N ASN A 88 1.78 8.04 -3.02
CA ASN A 88 1.53 7.15 -4.16
C ASN A 88 1.66 5.65 -3.88
N ASP A 89 1.88 5.23 -2.63
CA ASP A 89 1.78 3.81 -2.29
C ASP A 89 0.34 3.32 -2.48
N VAL A 90 0.20 2.09 -2.97
CA VAL A 90 -1.10 1.41 -3.12
C VAL A 90 -1.12 0.23 -2.18
N ILE A 91 -2.15 0.12 -1.36
CA ILE A 91 -2.28 -0.85 -0.28
C ILE A 91 -3.52 -1.69 -0.53
N GLU A 92 -3.37 -3.01 -0.39
CA GLU A 92 -4.46 -3.98 -0.35
C GLU A 92 -4.54 -4.54 1.07
N ALA A 93 -5.72 -4.48 1.67
CA ALA A 93 -5.97 -5.00 3.00
C ALA A 93 -7.15 -5.97 3.01
N ARG A 94 -7.04 -7.00 3.84
CA ARG A 94 -8.14 -7.91 4.19
C ARG A 94 -8.33 -7.88 5.69
N LEU A 95 -9.17 -6.97 6.17
CA LEU A 95 -9.38 -6.72 7.60
C LEU A 95 -10.70 -7.28 8.11
N THR A 96 -11.62 -7.59 7.19
CA THR A 96 -12.96 -8.07 7.53
C THR A 96 -13.23 -9.45 6.95
N THR A 97 -13.98 -10.25 7.70
CA THR A 97 -14.46 -11.54 7.21
C THR A 97 -15.85 -11.38 6.61
N GLY A 98 -15.98 -11.53 5.30
CA GLY A 98 -17.29 -11.66 4.68
C GLY A 98 -17.93 -13.03 4.98
N LYS A 99 -19.26 -13.05 5.17
CA LYS A 99 -20.01 -14.31 5.37
C LYS A 99 -20.08 -15.16 4.10
N LYS A 100 -20.17 -14.53 2.93
CA LYS A 100 -20.39 -15.17 1.62
C LYS A 100 -19.38 -14.75 0.54
N VAL A 101 -18.65 -13.65 0.76
CA VAL A 101 -17.74 -13.07 -0.23
C VAL A 101 -16.42 -12.72 0.45
N ASP A 102 -15.33 -12.82 -0.30
CA ASP A 102 -14.03 -12.29 0.12
C ASP A 102 -14.10 -10.76 0.13
N LYS A 103 -13.81 -10.15 1.27
CA LYS A 103 -13.84 -8.69 1.43
C LYS A 103 -12.41 -8.19 1.47
N ARG A 104 -11.97 -7.62 0.35
CA ARG A 104 -10.69 -6.91 0.23
C ARG A 104 -10.98 -5.44 0.05
N GLU A 105 -10.09 -4.64 0.57
CA GLU A 105 -10.13 -3.19 0.52
C GLU A 105 -8.84 -2.72 -0.13
N TRP A 106 -8.95 -1.73 -1.01
CA TRP A 106 -7.81 -1.15 -1.71
C TRP A 106 -7.75 0.34 -1.38
N TYR A 107 -6.54 0.84 -1.22
CA TYR A 107 -6.29 2.23 -0.88
C TYR A 107 -5.10 2.73 -1.69
N TYR A 108 -5.08 4.01 -2.04
CA TYR A 108 -3.86 4.68 -2.44
C TYR A 108 -3.54 5.83 -1.49
N VAL A 109 -2.27 6.14 -1.34
CA VAL A 109 -1.80 7.17 -0.44
C VAL A 109 -1.71 8.49 -1.17
N LYS A 110 -2.42 9.50 -0.65
CA LYS A 110 -2.37 10.88 -1.14
C LYS A 110 -2.34 11.86 0.02
N ASN A 111 -1.39 12.78 0.00
CA ASN A 111 -1.07 13.70 1.10
C ASN A 111 -0.89 12.98 2.44
N GLY A 112 -0.39 11.74 2.40
CA GLY A 112 -0.29 10.84 3.56
C GLY A 112 -1.63 10.43 4.19
N GLU A 113 -2.72 10.46 3.44
CA GLU A 113 -4.01 9.86 3.81
C GLU A 113 -4.31 8.67 2.88
N LEU A 114 -5.08 7.70 3.39
CA LEU A 114 -5.57 6.58 2.60
C LEU A 114 -6.86 6.97 1.90
N ILE A 115 -6.82 6.99 0.57
CA ILE A 115 -8.00 7.21 -0.25
C ILE A 115 -8.47 5.85 -0.77
N PRO A 116 -9.73 5.46 -0.52
CA PRO A 116 -10.24 4.16 -0.93
C PRO A 116 -10.34 4.04 -2.45
N LEU A 117 -10.10 2.83 -2.95
CA LEU A 117 -10.31 2.38 -4.32
C LEU A 117 -11.41 1.32 -4.33
N PHE A 118 -12.11 1.22 -5.46
CA PHE A 118 -13.24 0.32 -5.65
C PHE A 118 -12.82 -1.15 -5.79
N ASP A 119 -11.76 -1.41 -6.55
CA ASP A 119 -11.31 -2.76 -6.85
C ASP A 119 -9.83 -2.84 -7.26
N LEU A 120 -9.37 -4.07 -7.55
CA LEU A 120 -8.01 -4.35 -7.98
C LEU A 120 -7.69 -3.75 -9.37
N ASP A 121 -8.69 -3.60 -10.25
CA ASP A 121 -8.46 -3.05 -11.59
C ASP A 121 -8.21 -1.55 -11.52
N GLU A 122 -8.92 -0.83 -10.65
CA GLU A 122 -8.66 0.57 -10.34
C GLU A 122 -7.28 0.75 -9.69
N ALA A 123 -6.92 -0.13 -8.74
CA ALA A 123 -5.57 -0.16 -8.16
C ALA A 123 -4.49 -0.38 -9.22
N LYS A 124 -4.73 -1.28 -10.20
CA LYS A 124 -3.83 -1.51 -11.33
C LYS A 124 -3.68 -0.27 -12.20
N GLN A 125 -4.79 0.39 -12.53
CA GLN A 125 -4.79 1.60 -13.34
C GLN A 125 -4.05 2.73 -12.65
N PHE A 126 -4.25 2.91 -11.35
CA PHE A 126 -3.52 3.90 -10.57
C PHE A 126 -2.00 3.65 -10.64
N LEU A 127 -1.57 2.41 -10.38
CA LEU A 127 -0.15 2.03 -10.48
C LEU A 127 0.44 2.23 -11.89
N LYS A 128 -0.35 2.04 -12.94
CA LYS A 128 0.07 2.32 -14.33
C LYS A 128 0.26 3.81 -14.59
N ASN A 129 -0.60 4.65 -14.01
CA ASN A 129 -0.57 6.10 -14.20
C ASN A 129 0.52 6.80 -13.37
N LEU A 130 1.13 6.11 -12.40
CA LEU A 130 2.25 6.61 -11.62
C LEU A 130 3.62 6.51 -12.33
N LYS A 131 3.71 5.72 -13.41
CA LYS A 131 4.93 5.62 -14.25
C LYS A 131 5.01 6.78 -15.23
#